data_AF-A0A8T3VQU7-F1
#
_entry.id   AF-A0A8T3VQU7-F1
#
_cell.length_a   1.000
_cell.length_b   1.000
_cell.length_c   1.000
_cell.angle_alpha   90.00
_cell.angle_beta   90.00
_cell.angle_gamma   90.00
#
_symmetry.space_group_name_H-M   'P 1'
#
loop_
_entity.id
_entity.type
_entity.pdbx_description
1 polymer ?
#
loop_
_entity_poly.entity_id
_entity_poly.type
_entity_poly.pdbx_seq_one_letter_code
_entity_poly.pdbx_strand_id
1 'polypeptide(L)'
;MAQDIPAEITAVGLDDWYDSFNDLDKVKVKRYLGCIDTTSKQNFLVDLMNRTSEDHNYKLAVKIGEYALSQDLSDYDRFIVTESYIEGLFGAEQYDELNKACCDNLDLFPSIKDRFLEDNGGVLPKVIHCRNRLIDVMVGVYADYEGAIEALDDFVEIGILEPDELPYRKQSLKIHKMQRTFDNVFSMRPKE
;
A
#
# COMPACT_ATOMS: atom_id res chain seq x y z
N MET A 1 25.67 26.16 1.19
CA MET A 1 24.48 27.00 0.95
C MET A 1 23.29 26.14 1.28
N ALA A 2 22.43 26.54 2.22
CA ALA A 2 21.17 25.83 2.44
C ALA A 2 20.42 25.80 1.10
N GLN A 3 20.06 24.62 0.62
CA GLN A 3 19.18 24.56 -0.55
C GLN A 3 17.85 25.16 -0.13
N ASP A 4 17.33 26.07 -0.95
CA ASP A 4 16.03 26.69 -0.70
C ASP A 4 14.95 25.60 -0.61
N ILE A 5 14.11 25.67 0.42
CA ILE A 5 13.02 24.71 0.65
C ILE A 5 11.91 25.06 -0.35
N PRO A 6 11.44 24.09 -1.15
CA PRO A 6 10.34 24.32 -2.09
C PRO A 6 9.08 24.87 -1.41
N ALA A 7 8.39 25.80 -2.08
CA ALA A 7 7.22 26.48 -1.53
C ALA A 7 6.08 25.51 -1.19
N GLU A 8 5.93 24.42 -1.95
CA GLU A 8 4.93 23.38 -1.71
C GLU A 8 5.15 22.67 -0.38
N ILE A 9 6.41 22.48 0.02
CA ILE A 9 6.79 21.84 1.29
C ILE A 9 6.51 22.78 2.46
N THR A 10 6.91 24.05 2.31
CA THR A 10 6.64 25.08 3.32
C THR A 10 5.14 25.33 3.49
N ALA A 11 4.36 25.25 2.41
CA ALA A 11 2.90 25.44 2.44
C ALA A 11 2.19 24.46 3.37
N VAL A 12 2.74 23.25 3.55
CA VAL A 12 2.18 22.21 4.43
C VAL A 12 2.97 22.02 5.74
N GLY A 13 3.94 22.90 6.02
CA GLY A 13 4.73 22.89 7.25
C GLY A 13 5.57 21.62 7.42
N LEU A 14 6.28 21.24 6.35
CA LEU A 14 7.15 20.06 6.30
C LEU A 14 8.64 20.40 6.17
N ASP A 15 9.02 21.64 6.49
CA ASP A 15 10.38 22.18 6.36
C ASP A 15 11.42 21.32 7.10
N ASP A 16 11.19 21.01 8.38
CA ASP A 16 12.11 20.22 9.21
C ASP A 16 12.27 18.78 8.69
N TRP A 17 11.16 18.17 8.25
CA TRP A 17 11.18 16.83 7.67
C TRP A 17 11.99 16.82 6.38
N TYR A 18 11.74 17.79 5.50
CA TYR A 18 12.48 17.92 4.26
C TYR A 18 13.97 18.16 4.51
N ASP A 19 14.31 18.95 5.52
CA ASP A 19 15.71 19.24 5.84
C ASP A 19 16.47 18.04 6.39
N SER A 20 15.78 17.06 6.97
CA SER A 20 16.37 15.79 7.39
C SER A 20 16.85 14.91 6.23
N PHE A 21 16.42 15.18 4.99
CA PHE A 21 16.83 14.43 3.82
C PHE A 21 18.26 14.76 3.36
N ASN A 22 18.95 13.74 2.86
CA ASN A 22 20.20 13.94 2.12
C ASN A 22 19.93 14.61 0.77
N ASP A 23 20.96 15.15 0.12
CA ASP A 23 20.83 15.87 -1.15
C ASP A 23 20.18 15.03 -2.26
N LEU A 24 20.42 13.71 -2.29
CA LEU A 24 19.85 12.82 -3.29
C LEU A 24 18.33 12.68 -3.12
N ASP A 25 17.88 12.49 -1.88
CA ASP A 25 16.46 12.39 -1.53
C ASP A 25 15.77 13.74 -1.76
N LYS A 26 16.42 14.87 -1.41
CA LYS A 26 15.92 16.22 -1.72
C LYS A 26 15.72 16.42 -3.22
N VAL A 27 16.65 15.95 -4.06
CA VAL A 27 16.53 16.00 -5.53
C VAL A 27 15.38 15.13 -6.03
N LYS A 28 15.19 13.93 -5.47
CA LYS A 28 14.07 13.05 -5.86
C LYS A 28 12.73 13.68 -5.51
N VAL A 29 12.55 14.17 -4.28
CA VAL A 29 11.32 14.83 -3.84
C VAL A 29 10.95 16.00 -4.75
N LYS A 30 11.92 16.85 -5.11
CA LYS A 30 11.71 17.99 -6.01
C LYS A 30 11.11 17.60 -7.37
N ARG A 31 11.29 16.36 -7.85
CA ARG A 31 10.72 15.89 -9.12
C ARG A 31 9.20 15.73 -9.07
N TYR A 32 8.65 15.54 -7.86
CA TYR A 32 7.24 15.18 -7.66
C TYR A 32 6.37 16.35 -7.20
N LEU A 33 6.94 17.52 -6.95
CA LEU A 33 6.21 18.67 -6.39
C LEU A 33 5.28 19.35 -7.40
N GLY A 34 5.45 19.07 -8.70
CA GLY A 34 4.60 19.66 -9.75
C GLY A 34 3.12 19.27 -9.58
N CYS A 35 2.27 20.25 -9.27
CA CYS A 35 0.84 20.07 -9.00
C CYS A 35 0.56 19.07 -7.87
N ILE A 36 1.45 18.96 -6.88
CA ILE A 36 1.23 18.12 -5.71
C ILE A 36 0.11 18.68 -4.85
N ASP A 37 -0.69 17.80 -4.24
CA ASP A 37 -1.74 18.22 -3.32
C ASP A 37 -1.13 18.87 -2.06
N THR A 38 -1.45 20.15 -1.84
CA THR A 38 -0.97 20.95 -0.70
C THR A 38 -2.12 21.36 0.23
N THR A 39 -3.32 20.79 0.05
CA THR A 39 -4.50 21.11 0.86
C THR A 39 -4.34 20.72 2.34
N SER A 40 -3.54 19.70 2.61
CA SER A 40 -3.14 19.29 3.95
C SER A 40 -1.78 18.59 3.94
N LYS A 41 -1.13 18.51 5.10
CA LYS A 41 0.10 17.73 5.30
C LYS A 41 -0.08 16.25 4.90
N GLN A 42 -1.21 15.66 5.27
CA GLN A 42 -1.52 14.28 4.93
C GLN A 42 -1.68 14.09 3.43
N ASN A 43 -2.49 14.93 2.77
CA ASN A 43 -2.73 14.81 1.34
C ASN A 43 -1.43 14.97 0.54
N PHE A 44 -0.56 15.88 0.98
CA PHE A 44 0.78 16.02 0.42
C PHE A 44 1.60 14.73 0.52
N LEU A 45 1.67 14.12 1.71
CA LEU A 45 2.46 12.90 1.92
C LEU A 45 1.88 11.71 1.15
N VAL A 46 0.56 11.58 1.09
CA VAL A 46 -0.18 10.56 0.32
C VAL A 46 0.09 10.70 -1.17
N ASP A 47 -0.08 11.90 -1.72
CA ASP A 47 0.17 12.18 -3.15
C ASP A 47 1.65 11.95 -3.50
N LEU A 48 2.58 12.38 -2.63
CA LEU A 48 4.00 12.12 -2.82
C LEU A 48 4.33 10.62 -2.82
N MET A 49 3.77 9.83 -1.89
CA MET A 49 3.95 8.38 -1.86
C MET A 49 3.45 7.74 -3.16
N ASN A 50 2.22 8.08 -3.59
CA ASN A 50 1.64 7.52 -4.81
C ASN A 50 2.50 7.81 -6.04
N ARG A 51 2.90 9.06 -6.24
CA ARG A 51 3.76 9.47 -7.37
C ARG A 51 5.13 8.80 -7.33
N THR A 52 5.74 8.69 -6.15
CA THR A 52 7.04 8.03 -6.02
C THR A 52 6.93 6.53 -6.30
N SER A 53 5.84 5.87 -5.90
CA SER A 53 5.57 4.46 -6.20
C SER A 53 5.29 4.24 -7.69
N GLU A 54 4.52 5.10 -8.35
CA GLU A 54 4.27 5.05 -9.80
C GLU A 54 5.60 5.13 -10.59
N ASP A 55 6.53 5.95 -10.14
CA ASP A 55 7.88 6.09 -10.69
C ASP A 55 8.89 5.02 -10.20
N HIS A 56 8.42 4.00 -9.48
CA HIS A 56 9.21 2.89 -8.95
C HIS A 56 10.32 3.34 -7.97
N ASN A 57 10.18 4.53 -7.36
CA ASN A 57 11.05 5.02 -6.28
C ASN A 57 10.56 4.54 -4.91
N TYR A 58 10.34 3.23 -4.79
CA TYR A 58 9.71 2.59 -3.63
C TYR A 58 10.39 2.89 -2.30
N LYS A 59 11.74 2.94 -2.25
CA LYS A 59 12.47 3.31 -1.03
C LYS A 59 12.16 4.72 -0.53
N LEU A 60 11.89 5.65 -1.46
CA LEU A 60 11.47 7.00 -1.10
C LEU A 60 10.02 6.97 -0.59
N ALA A 61 9.12 6.25 -1.27
CA ALA A 61 7.74 6.04 -0.81
C ALA A 61 7.70 5.49 0.62
N VAL A 62 8.53 4.48 0.91
CA VAL A 62 8.66 3.91 2.26
C VAL A 62 9.08 4.97 3.28
N LYS A 63 10.14 5.73 3.00
CA LYS A 63 10.62 6.78 3.90
C LYS A 63 9.58 7.88 4.17
N ILE A 64 8.76 8.21 3.16
CA ILE A 64 7.65 9.16 3.32
C ILE A 64 6.56 8.56 4.21
N GLY A 65 6.18 7.30 3.98
CA GLY A 65 5.16 6.59 4.76
C GLY A 65 5.54 6.38 6.22
N GLU A 66 6.79 6.02 6.51
CA GLU A 66 7.33 5.95 7.87
C GLU A 66 7.17 7.28 8.61
N TYR A 67 7.51 8.39 7.95
CA TYR A 67 7.31 9.70 8.52
C TYR A 67 5.82 10.03 8.71
N ALA A 68 4.98 9.76 7.71
CA ALA A 68 3.55 10.02 7.78
C ALA A 68 2.90 9.26 8.95
N LEU A 69 3.21 7.97 9.13
CA LEU A 69 2.68 7.14 10.20
C LEU A 69 3.22 7.50 11.59
N SER A 70 4.35 8.21 11.68
CA SER A 70 4.86 8.77 12.93
C SER A 70 4.09 10.00 13.43
N GLN A 71 3.25 10.60 12.58
CA GLN A 71 2.40 11.71 12.97
C GLN A 71 1.18 11.23 13.77
N ASP A 72 0.58 12.17 14.51
CA ASP A 72 -0.72 11.94 15.13
C ASP A 72 -1.79 11.94 14.03
N LEU A 73 -2.45 10.79 13.83
CA LEU A 73 -3.41 10.55 12.76
C LEU A 73 -4.69 9.96 13.36
N SER A 74 -5.83 10.42 12.85
CA SER A 74 -7.11 9.75 13.07
C SER A 74 -7.09 8.35 12.44
N ASP A 75 -7.99 7.46 12.85
CA ASP A 75 -8.09 6.12 12.26
C ASP A 75 -8.32 6.17 10.74
N TYR A 76 -9.12 7.16 10.28
CA TYR A 76 -9.34 7.38 8.85
C TYR A 76 -8.07 7.80 8.13
N ASP A 77 -7.35 8.78 8.67
CA ASP A 77 -6.13 9.30 8.02
C ASP A 77 -5.02 8.26 8.06
N ARG A 78 -4.92 7.50 9.16
CA ARG A 78 -4.04 6.35 9.27
C ARG A 78 -4.37 5.30 8.22
N PHE A 79 -5.66 5.05 7.96
CA PHE A 79 -6.07 4.12 6.92
C PHE A 79 -5.59 4.56 5.53
N ILE A 80 -5.86 5.81 5.16
CA ILE A 80 -5.48 6.38 3.87
C ILE A 80 -3.94 6.45 3.69
N VAL A 81 -3.21 6.86 4.71
CA VAL A 81 -1.74 6.91 4.67
C VAL A 81 -1.16 5.50 4.51
N THR A 82 -1.69 4.52 5.24
CA THR A 82 -1.21 3.13 5.18
C THR A 82 -1.47 2.51 3.79
N GLU A 83 -2.62 2.81 3.17
CA GLU A 83 -2.93 2.36 1.80
C GLU A 83 -1.87 2.80 0.78
N SER A 84 -1.41 4.05 0.85
CA SER A 84 -0.33 4.55 -0.02
C SER A 84 1.05 3.99 0.35
N TYR A 85 1.29 3.73 1.63
CA TYR A 85 2.55 3.17 2.13
C TYR A 85 2.77 1.72 1.66
N ILE A 86 1.70 0.93 1.55
CA ILE A 86 1.74 -0.49 1.17
C ILE A 86 2.38 -0.73 -0.20
N GLU A 87 2.11 0.11 -1.21
CA GLU A 87 2.78 -0.04 -2.52
C GLU A 87 4.29 0.23 -2.42
N GLY A 88 4.69 1.19 -1.59
CA GLY A 88 6.09 1.46 -1.28
C GLY A 88 6.77 0.24 -0.67
N LEU A 89 6.15 -0.37 0.34
CA LEU A 89 6.68 -1.59 0.98
C LEU A 89 6.76 -2.77 0.01
N PHE A 90 5.71 -2.96 -0.81
CA PHE A 90 5.66 -4.05 -1.78
C PHE A 90 6.78 -3.94 -2.80
N GLY A 91 6.93 -2.77 -3.44
CA GLY A 91 7.97 -2.55 -4.44
C GLY A 91 9.39 -2.47 -3.87
N ALA A 92 9.53 -2.21 -2.56
CA ALA A 92 10.79 -2.29 -1.85
C ALA A 92 11.11 -3.70 -1.32
N GLU A 93 10.23 -4.68 -1.58
CA GLU A 93 10.32 -6.08 -1.12
C GLU A 93 10.37 -6.22 0.41
N GLN A 94 9.77 -5.28 1.14
CA GLN A 94 9.64 -5.27 2.59
C GLN A 94 8.37 -6.03 3.03
N TYR A 95 8.35 -7.34 2.76
CA TYR A 95 7.12 -8.14 2.85
C TYR A 95 6.62 -8.37 4.28
N ASP A 96 7.52 -8.48 5.25
CA ASP A 96 7.14 -8.67 6.65
C ASP A 96 6.51 -7.39 7.22
N GLU A 97 7.10 -6.22 6.96
CA GLU A 97 6.49 -4.94 7.31
C GLU A 97 5.17 -4.71 6.55
N LEU A 98 5.09 -5.09 5.27
CA LEU A 98 3.87 -5.00 4.48
C LEU A 98 2.75 -5.82 5.09
N ASN A 99 3.01 -7.09 5.43
CA ASN A 99 2.00 -7.97 6.00
C ASN A 99 1.42 -7.36 7.28
N LYS A 100 2.31 -6.89 8.17
CA LYS A 100 1.89 -6.19 9.39
C LYS A 100 1.06 -4.94 9.07
N ALA A 101 1.53 -4.09 8.17
CA ALA A 101 0.83 -2.87 7.79
C ALA A 101 -0.56 -3.18 7.20
N CYS A 102 -0.68 -4.20 6.35
CA CYS A 102 -1.97 -4.63 5.80
C CYS A 102 -2.92 -5.10 6.89
N CYS A 103 -2.48 -5.98 7.80
CA CYS A 103 -3.32 -6.50 8.88
C CYS A 103 -3.78 -5.36 9.82
N ASP A 104 -2.85 -4.53 10.28
CA ASP A 104 -3.16 -3.36 11.12
C ASP A 104 -4.15 -2.41 10.40
N ASN A 105 -4.04 -2.27 9.07
CA ASN A 105 -4.94 -1.42 8.29
C ASN A 105 -6.35 -2.03 8.14
N LEU A 106 -6.43 -3.34 7.95
CA LEU A 106 -7.70 -4.07 7.83
C LEU A 106 -8.49 -4.03 9.14
N ASP A 107 -7.81 -4.08 10.28
CA ASP A 107 -8.43 -3.95 11.61
C ASP A 107 -9.10 -2.58 11.80
N LEU A 108 -8.59 -1.52 11.16
CA LEU A 108 -9.21 -0.18 11.19
C LEU A 108 -10.45 -0.10 10.31
N PHE A 109 -10.54 -0.92 9.25
CA PHE A 109 -11.55 -0.78 8.20
C PHE A 109 -13.00 -0.73 8.74
N PRO A 110 -13.45 -1.59 9.66
CA PRO A 110 -14.82 -1.55 10.19
C PRO A 110 -15.20 -0.21 10.82
N SER A 111 -14.23 0.49 11.44
CA SER A 111 -14.48 1.78 12.11
C SER A 111 -14.56 2.96 11.14
N ILE A 112 -13.93 2.84 9.97
CA ILE A 112 -13.82 3.91 8.97
C ILE A 112 -14.71 3.68 7.73
N LYS A 113 -15.31 2.49 7.61
CA LYS A 113 -16.05 2.02 6.44
C LYS A 113 -17.07 3.03 5.91
N ASP A 114 -17.92 3.57 6.78
CA ASP A 114 -19.02 4.46 6.35
C ASP A 114 -18.48 5.72 5.67
N ARG A 115 -17.49 6.37 6.28
CA ARG A 115 -16.80 7.54 5.71
C ARG A 115 -16.04 7.17 4.44
N PHE A 116 -15.36 6.03 4.44
CA PHE A 116 -14.60 5.57 3.28
C PHE A 116 -15.51 5.31 2.08
N LEU A 117 -16.70 4.74 2.29
CA LEU A 117 -17.69 4.58 1.23
C LEU A 117 -18.25 5.93 0.77
N GLU A 118 -18.57 6.84 1.69
CA GLU A 118 -19.06 8.19 1.35
C GLU A 118 -18.09 8.94 0.44
N ASP A 119 -16.80 8.96 0.81
CA ASP A 119 -15.74 9.61 0.02
C ASP A 119 -15.53 8.95 -1.36
N ASN A 120 -15.99 7.71 -1.54
CA ASN A 120 -15.88 6.93 -2.78
C ASN A 120 -17.22 6.75 -3.51
N GLY A 121 -18.21 7.61 -3.26
CA GLY A 121 -19.48 7.61 -3.99
C GLY A 121 -20.45 6.49 -3.59
N GLY A 122 -20.31 6.00 -2.36
CA GLY A 122 -21.15 4.96 -1.77
C GLY A 122 -20.78 3.53 -2.19
N VAL A 123 -19.63 3.34 -2.84
CA VAL A 123 -19.17 2.04 -3.33
C VAL A 123 -17.74 1.75 -2.90
N LEU A 124 -17.41 0.48 -2.69
CA LEU A 124 -16.03 0.07 -2.45
C LEU A 124 -15.17 0.34 -3.69
N PRO A 125 -14.04 1.04 -3.54
CA PRO A 125 -13.07 1.16 -4.61
C PRO A 125 -12.59 -0.20 -5.10
N LYS A 126 -12.37 -0.29 -6.42
CA LYS A 126 -11.80 -1.50 -7.03
C LYS A 126 -10.38 -1.77 -6.54
N VAL A 127 -9.61 -0.70 -6.28
CA VAL A 127 -8.23 -0.78 -5.82
C VAL A 127 -8.21 -0.40 -4.35
N ILE A 128 -7.88 -1.39 -3.52
CA ILE A 128 -7.57 -1.26 -2.10
C ILE A 128 -6.30 -2.08 -1.90
N HIS A 129 -5.21 -1.41 -1.57
CA HIS A 129 -3.87 -1.95 -1.57
C HIS A 129 -3.69 -3.00 -0.47
N CYS A 130 -4.15 -2.77 0.77
CA CYS A 130 -4.04 -3.76 1.84
C CYS A 130 -4.69 -5.09 1.47
N ARG A 131 -5.93 -5.04 0.98
CA ARG A 131 -6.72 -6.19 0.54
C ARG A 131 -6.03 -6.96 -0.58
N ASN A 132 -5.50 -6.25 -1.58
CA ASN A 132 -4.92 -6.89 -2.76
C ASN A 132 -3.50 -7.42 -2.49
N ARG A 133 -2.63 -6.60 -1.88
CA ARG A 133 -1.22 -6.94 -1.64
C ARG A 133 -1.02 -7.98 -0.56
N LEU A 134 -1.92 -8.07 0.42
CA LEU A 134 -1.87 -9.15 1.40
C LEU A 134 -1.99 -10.51 0.70
N ILE A 135 -2.97 -10.66 -0.20
CA ILE A 135 -3.12 -11.90 -0.99
C ILE A 135 -1.91 -12.16 -1.89
N ASP A 136 -1.39 -11.12 -2.55
CA ASP A 136 -0.19 -11.24 -3.40
C ASP A 136 1.01 -11.76 -2.61
N VAL A 137 1.23 -11.27 -1.38
CA VAL A 137 2.34 -11.68 -0.52
C VAL A 137 2.11 -13.08 0.05
N MET A 138 0.93 -13.37 0.60
CA MET A 138 0.60 -14.70 1.13
C MET A 138 0.85 -15.79 0.08
N VAL A 139 0.36 -15.59 -1.14
CA VAL A 139 0.46 -16.58 -2.22
C VAL A 139 1.81 -16.54 -2.91
N GLY A 140 2.31 -15.34 -3.23
CA GLY A 140 3.49 -15.13 -4.06
C GLY A 140 4.80 -15.35 -3.33
N VAL A 141 4.86 -14.93 -2.06
CA VAL A 141 6.08 -14.97 -1.23
C VAL A 141 6.04 -16.18 -0.29
N TYR A 142 4.94 -16.37 0.45
CA TYR A 142 4.87 -17.43 1.47
C TYR A 142 4.28 -18.75 0.96
N ALA A 143 3.73 -18.78 -0.27
CA ALA A 143 3.00 -19.92 -0.81
C ALA A 143 1.84 -20.41 0.08
N ASP A 144 1.29 -19.52 0.89
CA ASP A 144 0.18 -19.78 1.81
C ASP A 144 -1.17 -19.56 1.12
N TYR A 145 -1.59 -20.58 0.38
CA TYR A 145 -2.89 -20.56 -0.32
C TYR A 145 -4.07 -20.79 0.60
N GLU A 146 -3.88 -21.49 1.72
CA GLU A 146 -4.96 -21.79 2.66
C GLU A 146 -5.29 -20.55 3.48
N GLY A 147 -4.28 -19.89 4.05
CA GLY A 147 -4.44 -18.60 4.69
C GLY A 147 -5.00 -17.54 3.74
N ALA A 148 -4.57 -17.51 2.47
CA ALA A 148 -5.13 -16.56 1.50
C ALA A 148 -6.62 -16.81 1.20
N ILE A 149 -7.10 -18.07 1.30
CA ILE A 149 -8.53 -18.40 1.14
C ILE A 149 -9.32 -17.96 2.37
N GLU A 150 -8.76 -18.14 3.56
CA GLU A 150 -9.35 -17.69 4.83
C GLU A 150 -9.43 -16.16 4.89
N ALA A 151 -8.36 -15.46 4.50
CA ALA A 151 -8.34 -13.99 4.43
C ALA A 151 -9.43 -13.42 3.52
N LEU A 152 -9.80 -14.11 2.43
CA LEU A 152 -10.92 -13.69 1.59
C LEU A 152 -12.27 -13.78 2.30
N ASP A 153 -12.47 -14.74 3.20
CA ASP A 153 -13.68 -14.79 4.04
C ASP A 153 -13.69 -13.62 5.02
N ASP A 154 -12.55 -13.38 5.69
CA ASP A 154 -12.41 -12.25 6.63
C ASP A 154 -12.66 -10.91 5.94
N PHE A 155 -12.21 -10.74 4.69
CA PHE A 155 -12.47 -9.53 3.91
C PHE A 155 -13.95 -9.28 3.65
N VAL A 156 -14.74 -10.35 3.44
CA VAL A 156 -16.19 -10.24 3.31
C VAL A 156 -16.83 -9.91 4.65
N GLU A 157 -16.35 -10.51 5.73
CA GLU A 157 -16.86 -10.26 7.09
C GLU A 157 -16.69 -8.79 7.51
N ILE A 158 -15.50 -8.21 7.30
CA ILE A 158 -15.26 -6.78 7.56
C ILE A 158 -15.87 -5.88 6.48
N GLY A 159 -16.29 -6.45 5.35
CA GLY A 159 -16.95 -5.77 4.25
C GLY A 159 -16.02 -4.89 3.41
N ILE A 160 -14.74 -5.27 3.28
CA ILE A 160 -13.78 -4.68 2.33
C ILE A 160 -13.76 -5.45 0.98
N LEU A 161 -14.47 -6.57 0.93
CA LEU A 161 -14.76 -7.36 -0.25
C LEU A 161 -16.27 -7.62 -0.34
N GLU A 162 -16.83 -7.47 -1.54
CA GLU A 162 -18.24 -7.76 -1.78
C GLU A 162 -18.48 -9.29 -1.75
N PRO A 163 -19.57 -9.77 -1.11
CA PRO A 163 -19.84 -11.21 -0.97
C PRO A 163 -19.96 -11.97 -2.30
N ASP A 164 -20.40 -11.31 -3.37
CA ASP A 164 -20.55 -11.89 -4.69
C ASP A 164 -19.22 -12.10 -5.42
N GLU A 165 -18.16 -11.38 -5.04
CA GLU A 165 -16.81 -11.58 -5.55
C GLU A 165 -16.12 -12.82 -4.95
N LEU A 166 -16.50 -13.22 -3.73
CA LEU A 166 -15.81 -14.26 -2.95
C LEU A 166 -15.65 -15.60 -3.70
N PRO A 167 -16.69 -16.18 -4.34
CA PRO A 167 -16.55 -17.45 -5.06
C PRO A 167 -15.55 -17.35 -6.22
N TYR A 168 -15.57 -16.22 -6.93
CA TYR A 168 -14.68 -15.97 -8.06
C TYR A 168 -13.22 -15.83 -7.58
N ARG A 169 -12.98 -15.05 -6.52
CA ARG A 169 -11.64 -14.85 -5.94
C ARG A 169 -11.04 -16.17 -5.43
N LYS A 170 -11.82 -16.98 -4.70
CA LYS A 170 -11.38 -18.31 -4.24
C LYS A 170 -11.07 -19.26 -5.39
N GLN A 171 -11.88 -19.23 -6.47
CA GLN A 171 -11.63 -20.04 -7.65
C GLN A 171 -10.34 -19.60 -8.36
N SER A 172 -10.08 -18.30 -8.45
CA SER A 172 -8.83 -17.75 -9.00
C SER A 172 -7.60 -18.28 -8.25
N LEU A 173 -7.62 -18.26 -6.91
CA LEU A 173 -6.54 -18.81 -6.09
C LEU A 173 -6.31 -20.31 -6.32
N LYS A 174 -7.38 -21.10 -6.44
CA LYS A 174 -7.28 -22.53 -6.77
C LYS A 174 -6.65 -22.77 -8.14
N ILE A 175 -7.06 -22.00 -9.15
CA ILE A 175 -6.49 -22.08 -10.50
C ILE A 175 -5.01 -21.73 -10.47
N HIS A 176 -4.63 -20.64 -9.80
CA HIS A 176 -3.24 -20.23 -9.66
C HIS A 176 -2.38 -21.30 -8.96
N LYS A 177 -2.88 -21.92 -7.87
CA LYS A 177 -2.20 -23.03 -7.18
C LYS A 177 -1.93 -24.22 -8.10
N MET A 178 -2.93 -24.60 -8.91
CA MET A 178 -2.80 -25.68 -9.88
C MET A 178 -1.75 -25.35 -10.94
N GLN A 179 -1.80 -24.14 -11.51
CA GLN A 179 -0.82 -23.69 -12.52
C GLN A 179 0.62 -23.76 -11.98
N ARG A 180 0.87 -23.18 -10.80
CA ARG A 180 2.19 -23.25 -10.15
C ARG A 180 2.67 -24.67 -9.91
N THR A 181 1.77 -25.57 -9.52
CA THR A 181 2.09 -26.98 -9.30
C THR A 181 2.47 -27.67 -10.60
N PHE A 182 1.71 -27.44 -11.67
CA PHE A 182 2.04 -27.97 -13.00
C PHE A 182 3.40 -27.46 -13.50
N ASP A 183 3.67 -26.17 -13.41
CA ASP A 183 4.95 -25.58 -13.85
C ASP A 183 6.16 -26.16 -13.09
N ASN A 184 6.00 -26.45 -11.79
CA ASN A 184 7.02 -27.12 -10.99
C ASN A 184 7.24 -28.60 -11.40
N VAL A 185 6.19 -29.31 -11.83
CA VAL A 185 6.33 -30.70 -12.31
C VAL A 185 7.07 -30.75 -13.64
N PHE A 186 6.79 -29.82 -14.56
CA PHE A 186 7.42 -29.80 -15.90
C PHE A 186 8.83 -29.20 -15.93
N SER A 187 9.29 -28.61 -14.82
CA SER A 187 10.68 -28.14 -14.66
C SER A 187 11.63 -29.21 -14.09
N MET A 188 11.13 -30.36 -13.64
CA MET A 188 11.96 -31.50 -13.23
C MET A 188 12.60 -32.17 -14.45
N ARG A 189 13.86 -31.81 -14.76
CA ARG A 189 14.70 -32.61 -15.66
C ARG A 189 15.20 -33.86 -14.91
N PRO A 190 15.29 -35.03 -15.56
CA PRO A 190 15.96 -36.18 -14.96
C PRO A 190 17.38 -35.79 -14.56
N LYS A 191 17.80 -36.19 -13.36
CA LYS A 191 19.22 -36.08 -12.98
C LYS A 191 20.04 -36.95 -13.94
N GLU A 192 21.01 -36.35 -14.62
CA GLU A 192 22.08 -37.08 -15.30
C GLU A 192 22.95 -37.84 -14.27
#